data_AF-A0A352Z092-F1
#
_entry.id   AF-A0A352Z092-F1
#
_cell.length_a   1.000
_cell.length_b   1.000
_cell.length_c   1.000
_cell.angle_alpha   90.00
_cell.angle_beta   90.00
_cell.angle_gamma   90.00
#
_symmetry.space_group_name_H-M   'P 1'
#
loop_
_entity.id
_entity.type
_entity.pdbx_description
1 polymer ?
#
loop_
_entity_poly.entity_id
_entity_poly.type
_entity_poly.pdbx_seq_one_letter_code
_entity_poly.pdbx_strand_id
1 'polypeptide(L)'
;MRRTKITHLICYDDHRTFTEDVRKRFSDPDKYLVELFHTKQEFSGHLRKITEAVYCKVAIVVIPDGSDTIDAIGKMTDEISKTDPKTGIILVVPSDKMEEVRKVIKFNIDAYITKNTNAILRIHNEVKKLISEHNINIYRKRRNLSFTILIAFMVLCLCALLIAYFRLPMYF
;
A
#
# COMPACT_ATOMS: atom_id res chain seq x y z
N MET A 1 0.29 23.97 6.41
CA MET A 1 -0.32 23.25 5.27
C MET A 1 -0.34 21.75 5.56
N ARG A 2 -1.53 21.15 5.65
CA ARG A 2 -1.72 19.71 5.86
C ARG A 2 -1.28 19.03 4.55
N ARG A 3 -0.09 18.41 4.50
CA ARG A 3 0.30 17.56 3.35
C ARG A 3 -0.80 16.51 3.17
N THR A 4 -1.68 16.71 2.20
CA THR A 4 -2.66 15.71 1.79
C THR A 4 -1.85 14.47 1.41
N LYS A 5 -2.13 13.35 2.08
CA LYS A 5 -1.48 12.07 1.75
C LYS A 5 -2.09 11.63 0.42
N ILE A 6 -1.52 12.11 -0.68
CA ILE A 6 -1.92 11.71 -2.02
C ILE A 6 -1.62 10.22 -2.13
N THR A 7 -2.65 9.41 -2.40
CA THR A 7 -2.48 7.97 -2.64
C THR A 7 -2.02 7.77 -4.07
N HIS A 8 -0.97 6.98 -4.25
CA HIS A 8 -0.40 6.73 -5.56
C HIS A 8 -1.00 5.44 -6.13
N LEU A 9 -1.80 5.58 -7.17
CA LEU A 9 -2.42 4.49 -7.91
C LEU A 9 -1.62 4.24 -9.18
N ILE A 10 -1.02 3.06 -9.29
CA ILE A 10 -0.15 2.67 -10.40
C ILE A 10 -0.88 1.55 -11.14
N CYS A 11 -1.40 1.84 -12.33
CA CYS A 11 -2.25 0.92 -13.06
C CYS A 11 -1.50 0.35 -14.27
N TYR A 12 -1.57 -0.96 -14.45
CA TYR A 12 -1.04 -1.66 -15.61
C TYR A 12 -2.16 -2.36 -16.37
N ASP A 13 -2.34 -2.01 -17.64
CA ASP A 13 -3.28 -2.63 -18.57
C ASP A 13 -2.73 -2.56 -19.99
N ASP A 14 -2.52 -3.73 -20.60
CA ASP A 14 -2.07 -3.88 -21.99
C ASP A 14 -3.13 -3.37 -23.00
N HIS A 15 -4.42 -3.44 -22.66
CA HIS A 15 -5.52 -3.14 -23.58
C HIS A 15 -6.13 -1.74 -23.41
N ARG A 16 -5.59 -0.91 -22.52
CA ARG A 16 -5.95 0.50 -22.22
C ARG A 16 -7.37 0.80 -21.73
N THR A 17 -8.34 -0.05 -22.04
CA THR A 17 -9.77 0.20 -21.79
C THR A 17 -10.07 0.30 -20.30
N PHE A 18 -9.44 -0.54 -19.48
CA PHE A 18 -9.73 -0.59 -18.06
C PHE A 18 -9.09 0.57 -17.29
N THR A 19 -7.88 0.96 -17.71
CA THR A 19 -7.11 2.04 -17.08
C THR A 19 -7.80 3.41 -17.15
N GLU A 20 -8.54 3.70 -18.23
CA GLU A 20 -9.26 4.97 -18.37
C GLU A 20 -10.48 5.05 -17.43
N ASP A 21 -11.18 3.94 -17.21
CA ASP A 21 -12.30 3.90 -16.27
C ASP A 21 -11.83 4.05 -14.82
N VAL A 22 -10.68 3.48 -14.48
CA VAL A 22 -10.01 3.72 -13.19
C VAL A 22 -9.67 5.21 -13.06
N ARG A 23 -9.03 5.82 -14.07
CA ARG A 23 -8.68 7.24 -14.04
C ARG A 23 -9.90 8.15 -13.84
N LYS A 24 -11.01 7.88 -14.54
CA LYS A 24 -12.27 8.64 -14.36
C LYS A 24 -12.82 8.50 -12.95
N ARG A 25 -12.73 7.30 -12.35
CA ARG A 25 -13.23 7.05 -10.99
C ARG A 25 -12.37 7.73 -9.91
N PHE A 26 -11.06 7.77 -10.13
CA PHE A 26 -10.09 8.37 -9.22
C PHE A 26 -9.57 9.72 -9.74
N SER A 27 -10.48 10.58 -10.16
CA SER A 27 -10.16 11.86 -10.81
C SER A 27 -9.78 12.99 -9.86
N ASP A 28 -9.98 12.81 -8.55
CA ASP A 28 -9.69 13.81 -7.52
C ASP A 28 -8.17 13.94 -7.28
N PRO A 29 -7.51 15.00 -7.79
CA PRO A 29 -6.06 15.14 -7.76
C PRO A 29 -5.52 15.45 -6.36
N ASP A 30 -6.37 15.97 -5.46
CA ASP A 30 -5.97 16.26 -4.09
C ASP A 30 -5.84 14.98 -3.24
N LYS A 31 -6.45 13.89 -3.71
CA LYS A 31 -6.48 12.59 -3.02
C LYS A 31 -5.69 11.50 -3.74
N TYR A 32 -5.65 11.51 -5.06
CA TYR A 32 -5.09 10.43 -5.85
C TYR A 32 -4.12 10.94 -6.92
N LEU A 33 -2.98 10.29 -7.02
CA LEU A 33 -2.08 10.38 -8.16
C LEU A 33 -2.26 9.08 -8.96
N VAL A 34 -2.86 9.17 -10.15
CA VAL A 34 -3.11 8.01 -11.01
C VAL A 34 -2.13 8.01 -12.16
N GLU A 35 -1.37 6.93 -12.30
CA GLU A 35 -0.48 6.69 -13.41
C GLU A 35 -0.86 5.41 -14.13
N LEU A 36 -0.83 5.46 -15.46
CA LEU A 36 -1.27 4.38 -16.33
C LEU A 36 -0.08 3.90 -17.15
N PHE A 37 0.11 2.59 -17.17
CA PHE A 37 1.18 1.93 -17.89
C PHE A 37 0.60 0.86 -18.81
N HIS A 38 1.17 0.77 -20.00
CA HIS A 38 0.74 -0.18 -21.04
C HIS A 38 1.82 -1.20 -21.37
N THR A 39 3.00 -1.06 -20.79
CA THR A 39 4.12 -1.97 -20.98
C THR A 39 4.71 -2.37 -19.63
N LYS A 40 5.12 -3.63 -19.54
CA LYS A 40 5.71 -4.19 -18.32
C LYS A 40 7.00 -3.48 -17.93
N GLN A 41 7.80 -3.06 -18.91
CA GLN A 41 9.09 -2.40 -18.69
C GLN A 41 8.90 -1.00 -18.09
N GLU A 42 7.97 -0.20 -18.61
CA GLU A 42 7.69 1.13 -18.06
C GLU A 42 7.14 1.02 -16.65
N PHE A 43 6.18 0.11 -16.42
CA PHE A 43 5.59 -0.13 -15.12
C PHE A 43 6.64 -0.52 -14.07
N SER A 44 7.48 -1.51 -14.38
CA SER A 44 8.53 -1.99 -13.47
C SER A 44 9.62 -0.94 -13.26
N GLY A 45 10.00 -0.22 -14.32
CA GLY A 45 10.95 0.88 -14.24
C GLY A 45 10.45 2.04 -13.37
N HIS A 46 9.15 2.31 -13.40
CA HIS A 46 8.54 3.34 -12.58
C HIS A 46 8.50 2.94 -11.10
N LEU A 47 8.08 1.71 -10.80
CA LEU A 47 8.05 1.18 -9.44
C LEU A 47 9.41 1.24 -8.75
N ARG A 48 10.49 0.93 -9.47
CA ARG A 48 11.87 1.02 -8.96
C ARG A 48 12.33 2.45 -8.65
N LYS A 49 11.70 3.47 -9.23
CA LYS A 49 12.00 4.89 -8.97
C LYS A 49 11.21 5.46 -7.79
N ILE A 50 10.00 4.95 -7.53
CA ILE A 50 9.09 5.49 -6.49
C ILE A 50 9.40 4.96 -5.07
N THR A 51 10.41 4.12 -4.90
CA THR A 51 10.69 3.37 -3.65
C THR A 51 10.73 4.24 -2.39
N GLU A 52 11.09 5.52 -2.48
CA GLU A 52 11.31 6.40 -1.33
C GLU A 52 10.08 7.16 -0.80
N ALA A 53 8.92 7.08 -1.46
CA ALA A 53 7.79 7.92 -1.08
C ALA A 53 7.00 7.39 0.15
N VAL A 54 6.71 8.27 1.13
CA VAL A 54 5.96 7.98 2.39
C VAL A 54 4.44 7.80 2.17
N TYR A 55 4.00 7.78 0.91
CA TYR A 55 2.58 7.72 0.56
C TYR A 55 2.04 6.29 0.52
N CYS A 56 0.72 6.14 0.55
CA CYS A 56 0.07 4.87 0.30
C CYS A 56 0.18 4.57 -1.21
N LYS A 57 0.79 3.44 -1.57
CA LYS A 57 0.96 2.99 -2.95
C LYS A 57 0.06 1.80 -3.19
N VAL A 58 -0.68 1.82 -4.28
CA VAL A 58 -1.53 0.71 -4.70
C VAL A 58 -1.27 0.43 -6.18
N ALA A 59 -0.82 -0.79 -6.47
CA ALA A 59 -0.62 -1.31 -7.81
C ALA A 59 -1.88 -2.06 -8.26
N ILE A 60 -2.48 -1.64 -9.38
CA ILE A 60 -3.61 -2.31 -10.01
C ILE A 60 -3.10 -2.95 -11.29
N VAL A 61 -3.10 -4.27 -11.37
CA VAL A 61 -2.56 -5.03 -12.51
C VAL A 61 -3.70 -5.81 -13.17
N VAL A 62 -3.97 -5.51 -14.43
CA VAL A 62 -4.98 -6.20 -15.23
C VAL A 62 -4.31 -7.37 -15.95
N ILE A 63 -4.86 -8.56 -15.75
CA ILE A 63 -4.41 -9.78 -16.41
C ILE A 63 -5.07 -9.87 -17.79
N PRO A 64 -4.29 -9.97 -18.87
CA PRO A 64 -4.82 -10.20 -20.22
C PRO A 64 -5.47 -11.58 -20.34
N ASP A 65 -6.29 -11.76 -21.37
CA ASP A 65 -7.00 -13.03 -21.61
C ASP A 65 -6.07 -14.16 -22.15
N GLY A 66 -4.75 -13.94 -22.25
CA GLY A 66 -3.76 -14.96 -22.69
C GLY A 66 -3.10 -15.72 -21.53
N SER A 67 -3.04 -17.05 -21.60
CA SER A 67 -2.47 -17.92 -20.54
C SER A 67 -0.99 -17.64 -20.24
N ASP A 68 -0.19 -17.39 -21.28
CA ASP A 68 1.27 -17.21 -21.16
C ASP A 68 1.66 -15.94 -20.39
N THR A 69 0.69 -15.06 -20.15
CA THR A 69 0.90 -13.81 -19.43
C THR A 69 0.82 -13.95 -17.91
N ILE A 70 0.23 -15.04 -17.40
CA ILE A 70 -0.01 -15.25 -15.97
C ILE A 70 1.31 -15.43 -15.21
N ASP A 71 2.22 -16.26 -15.71
CA ASP A 71 3.54 -16.49 -15.08
C ASP A 71 4.39 -15.21 -15.07
N ALA A 72 4.35 -14.45 -16.16
CA ALA A 72 5.07 -13.18 -16.26
C ALA A 72 4.50 -12.14 -15.28
N ILE A 73 3.19 -12.12 -15.07
CA ILE A 73 2.55 -11.26 -14.08
C ILE A 73 2.87 -11.72 -12.66
N GLY A 74 2.91 -13.03 -12.40
CA GLY A 74 3.35 -13.57 -11.12
C GLY A 74 4.78 -13.17 -10.74
N LYS A 75 5.72 -13.17 -11.71
CA LYS A 75 7.08 -12.64 -11.49
C LYS A 75 7.07 -11.14 -11.21
N MET A 76 6.25 -10.38 -11.94
CA MET A 76 6.12 -8.94 -11.73
C MET A 76 5.57 -8.61 -10.34
N THR A 77 4.52 -9.30 -9.88
CA THR A 77 3.96 -9.06 -8.54
C THR A 77 4.94 -9.41 -7.42
N ASP A 78 5.75 -10.45 -7.61
CA ASP A 78 6.84 -10.80 -6.70
C ASP A 78 7.94 -9.71 -6.68
N GLU A 79 8.30 -9.15 -7.84
CA GLU A 79 9.23 -8.01 -7.92
C GLU A 79 8.68 -6.76 -7.20
N ILE A 80 7.39 -6.45 -7.33
CA ILE A 80 6.73 -5.34 -6.61
C ILE A 80 6.87 -5.56 -5.10
N SER A 81 6.48 -6.76 -4.65
CA SER A 81 6.49 -7.17 -3.26
C SER A 81 7.89 -7.08 -2.63
N LYS A 82 8.92 -7.51 -3.36
CA LYS A 82 10.33 -7.42 -2.93
C LYS A 82 10.84 -5.98 -2.88
N THR A 83 10.39 -5.14 -3.82
CA THR A 83 10.84 -3.75 -3.94
C THR A 83 10.23 -2.88 -2.84
N ASP A 84 8.92 -2.99 -2.61
CA ASP A 84 8.23 -2.29 -1.52
C ASP A 84 7.07 -3.16 -1.00
N PRO A 85 7.27 -3.89 0.12
CA PRO A 85 6.26 -4.80 0.67
C PRO A 85 5.04 -4.08 1.26
N LYS A 86 5.04 -2.74 1.30
CA LYS A 86 3.89 -1.94 1.74
C LYS A 86 2.98 -1.52 0.57
N THR A 87 3.39 -1.81 -0.66
CA THR A 87 2.57 -1.54 -1.85
C THR A 87 1.41 -2.53 -1.85
N GLY A 88 0.19 -2.02 -1.82
CA GLY A 88 -0.98 -2.87 -1.97
C GLY A 88 -1.12 -3.35 -3.41
N ILE A 89 -1.35 -4.64 -3.65
CA ILE A 89 -1.46 -5.22 -4.98
C ILE A 89 -2.89 -5.72 -5.22
N ILE A 90 -3.53 -5.18 -6.24
CA ILE A 90 -4.87 -5.57 -6.70
C ILE A 90 -4.74 -6.19 -8.08
N LEU A 91 -5.15 -7.44 -8.22
CA LEU A 91 -5.18 -8.16 -9.49
C LEU A 91 -6.59 -8.16 -10.06
N VAL A 92 -6.72 -7.69 -11.31
CA VAL A 92 -7.96 -7.76 -12.07
C VAL A 92 -7.86 -8.94 -13.02
N VAL A 93 -8.71 -9.94 -12.82
CA VAL A 93 -8.59 -11.26 -13.46
C VAL A 93 -9.84 -11.57 -14.28
N PRO A 94 -9.72 -12.12 -15.48
CA PRO A 94 -10.84 -12.73 -16.20
C PRO A 94 -11.55 -13.79 -15.35
N SER A 95 -12.88 -13.90 -15.44
CA SER A 95 -13.67 -14.78 -14.55
C SER A 95 -13.34 -16.27 -14.69
N ASP A 96 -12.97 -16.68 -15.89
CA ASP A 96 -12.58 -18.03 -16.29
C ASP A 96 -11.20 -18.45 -15.76
N LYS A 97 -10.32 -17.49 -15.45
CA LYS A 97 -8.92 -17.76 -15.06
C LYS A 97 -8.62 -17.53 -13.58
N MET A 98 -9.64 -17.22 -12.78
CA MET A 98 -9.46 -16.88 -11.37
C MET A 98 -8.77 -17.99 -10.57
N GLU A 99 -9.12 -19.25 -10.81
CA GLU A 99 -8.51 -20.38 -10.09
C GLU A 99 -7.05 -20.60 -10.47
N GLU A 100 -6.74 -20.49 -11.77
CA GLU A 100 -5.38 -20.64 -12.29
C GLU A 100 -4.46 -19.56 -11.71
N VAL A 101 -4.92 -18.30 -11.75
CA VAL A 101 -4.17 -17.17 -11.20
C VAL A 101 -3.92 -17.31 -9.71
N ARG A 102 -4.89 -17.78 -8.93
CA ARG A 102 -4.70 -18.04 -7.48
C ARG A 102 -3.73 -19.19 -7.19
N LYS A 103 -3.59 -20.14 -8.11
CA LYS A 103 -2.63 -21.25 -7.98
C LYS A 103 -1.20 -20.81 -8.29
N VAL A 104 -1.02 -19.95 -9.30
CA VAL A 104 0.30 -19.45 -9.72
C VAL A 104 0.77 -18.32 -8.83
N ILE A 105 -0.09 -17.34 -8.57
CA ILE A 105 0.21 -16.15 -7.79
C ILE A 105 -0.33 -16.37 -6.38
N LYS A 106 0.51 -16.87 -5.46
CA LYS A 106 0.07 -17.21 -4.10
C LYS A 106 0.41 -16.14 -3.05
N PHE A 107 1.41 -15.29 -3.31
CA PHE A 107 2.01 -14.46 -2.28
C PHE A 107 1.75 -12.97 -2.51
N ASN A 108 1.44 -12.28 -1.42
CA ASN A 108 1.42 -10.82 -1.31
C ASN A 108 0.44 -10.06 -2.23
N ILE A 109 -0.70 -10.67 -2.54
CA ILE A 109 -1.82 -10.02 -3.24
C ILE A 109 -2.91 -9.68 -2.24
N ASP A 110 -3.30 -8.41 -2.17
CA ASP A 110 -4.32 -7.92 -1.24
C ASP A 110 -5.74 -8.22 -1.73
N ALA A 111 -5.97 -8.18 -3.05
CA ALA A 111 -7.27 -8.46 -3.63
C ALA A 111 -7.20 -9.05 -5.04
N TYR A 112 -8.08 -10.03 -5.29
CA TYR A 112 -8.37 -10.56 -6.63
C TYR A 112 -9.78 -10.13 -7.03
N ILE A 113 -9.90 -9.42 -8.15
CA ILE A 113 -11.17 -8.85 -8.63
C ILE A 113 -11.45 -9.39 -10.02
N THR A 114 -12.63 -9.99 -10.21
CA THR A 114 -13.09 -10.44 -11.53
C THR A 114 -13.35 -9.24 -12.45
N LYS A 115 -12.89 -9.31 -13.70
CA LYS A 115 -13.20 -8.34 -14.75
C LYS A 115 -14.69 -8.42 -15.11
N ASN A 116 -15.47 -7.48 -14.56
CA ASN A 116 -16.90 -7.32 -14.82
C ASN A 116 -17.29 -5.84 -14.70
N THR A 117 -18.55 -5.50 -14.98
CA THR A 117 -19.06 -4.12 -14.89
C THR A 117 -18.90 -3.48 -13.51
N ASN A 118 -18.89 -4.30 -12.45
CA ASN A 118 -18.73 -3.86 -11.06
C ASN A 118 -17.27 -3.85 -10.58
N ALA A 119 -16.30 -4.21 -11.44
CA ALA A 119 -14.89 -4.32 -11.06
C ALA A 119 -14.34 -2.99 -10.54
N ILE A 120 -14.68 -1.87 -11.19
CA ILE A 120 -14.25 -0.53 -10.78
C ILE A 120 -14.74 -0.17 -9.38
N LEU A 121 -15.99 -0.51 -9.05
CA LEU A 121 -16.54 -0.29 -7.71
C LEU A 121 -15.83 -1.15 -6.65
N ARG A 122 -15.52 -2.40 -6.98
CA ARG A 122 -14.77 -3.30 -6.09
C ARG A 122 -13.35 -2.78 -5.86
N ILE A 123 -12.66 -2.34 -6.91
CA ILE A 123 -11.34 -1.71 -6.81
C ILE A 123 -11.41 -0.48 -5.91
N HIS A 124 -12.41 0.38 -6.09
CA HIS A 124 -12.60 1.54 -5.24
C HIS A 124 -12.71 1.21 -3.76
N ASN A 125 -13.45 0.15 -3.44
CA ASN A 125 -13.61 -0.30 -2.05
C ASN A 125 -12.31 -0.89 -1.50
N GLU A 126 -11.60 -1.69 -2.28
CA GLU A 126 -10.30 -2.26 -1.86
C GLU A 126 -9.23 -1.17 -1.70
N VAL A 127 -9.16 -0.20 -2.61
CA VAL A 127 -8.26 0.96 -2.49
C VAL A 127 -8.57 1.73 -1.20
N LYS A 128 -9.86 1.99 -0.89
CA LYS A 128 -10.24 2.64 0.38
C LYS A 128 -9.82 1.84 1.60
N LYS A 129 -9.97 0.52 1.55
CA LYS A 129 -9.54 -0.39 2.62
C LYS A 129 -8.03 -0.30 2.84
N LEU A 130 -7.23 -0.39 1.77
CA LEU A 130 -5.77 -0.27 1.82
C LEU A 130 -5.32 1.09 2.37
N ILE A 131 -5.95 2.19 1.95
CA ILE A 131 -5.69 3.53 2.49
C ILE A 131 -5.99 3.57 4.00
N SER A 132 -7.10 2.98 4.42
CA SER A 132 -7.48 2.90 5.83
C SER A 132 -6.45 2.12 6.66
N GLU A 133 -6.07 0.94 6.20
CA GLU A 133 -5.06 0.08 6.85
C GLU A 133 -3.70 0.78 6.96
N HIS A 134 -3.26 1.42 5.88
CA HIS A 134 -2.04 2.21 5.85
C HIS A 134 -2.08 3.35 6.89
N ASN A 135 -3.19 4.08 6.96
CA ASN A 135 -3.35 5.15 7.94
C ASN A 135 -3.38 4.61 9.38
N ILE A 136 -4.12 3.54 9.64
CA ILE A 136 -4.16 2.89 10.96
C ILE A 136 -2.75 2.48 11.40
N ASN A 137 -1.96 1.91 10.49
CA ASN A 137 -0.58 1.53 10.80
C ASN A 137 0.27 2.75 11.18
N ILE A 138 0.14 3.87 10.44
CA ILE A 138 0.82 5.12 10.80
C ILE A 138 0.39 5.62 12.19
N TYR A 139 -0.91 5.62 12.49
CA TYR A 139 -1.42 6.04 13.79
C TYR A 139 -0.93 5.14 14.92
N ARG A 140 -0.89 3.81 14.71
CA ARG A 140 -0.34 2.86 15.69
C ARG A 140 1.15 3.12 15.95
N LYS A 141 1.96 3.36 14.92
CA LYS A 141 3.38 3.70 15.08
C LYS A 141 3.59 4.97 15.89
N ARG A 142 2.82 6.02 15.59
CA ARG A 142 2.87 7.29 16.35
C ARG A 142 2.47 7.08 17.81
N ARG A 143 1.38 6.35 18.04
CA ARG A 143 0.91 6.01 19.39
C ARG A 143 1.97 5.25 20.18
N ASN A 144 2.58 4.22 19.58
CA ASN A 144 3.61 3.44 20.24
C ASN A 144 4.83 4.31 20.58
N LEU A 145 5.27 5.17 19.67
CA LEU A 145 6.35 6.14 19.95
C LEU A 145 6.01 7.07 21.12
N SER A 146 4.80 7.62 21.15
CA SER A 146 4.34 8.47 22.26
C SER A 146 4.34 7.71 23.59
N PHE A 147 3.89 6.45 23.62
CA PHE A 147 3.96 5.62 24.82
C PHE A 147 5.41 5.34 25.25
N THR A 148 6.31 5.04 24.30
CA THR A 148 7.73 4.84 24.60
C THR A 148 8.34 6.06 25.26
N ILE A 149 8.07 7.27 24.74
CA ILE A 149 8.56 8.53 25.31
C ILE A 149 8.00 8.76 26.72
N LEU A 150 6.70 8.51 26.92
CA LEU A 150 6.06 8.66 28.22
C LEU A 150 6.68 7.75 29.29
N ILE A 151 6.92 6.48 28.94
CA ILE A 151 7.56 5.51 29.84
C ILE A 151 8.99 5.95 30.17
N ALA A 152 9.76 6.38 29.16
CA ALA A 152 11.11 6.88 29.38
C ALA A 152 11.15 8.09 30.32
N PHE A 153 10.19 9.01 30.18
CA PHE A 153 10.06 10.16 31.07
C PHE A 153 9.72 9.76 32.52
N MET A 154 8.77 8.83 32.72
CA MET A 154 8.43 8.34 34.05
C MET A 154 9.62 7.67 34.74
N VAL A 155 10.40 6.87 34.01
CA VAL A 155 11.62 6.25 34.54
C VAL A 155 12.63 7.31 34.96
N LEU A 156 12.81 8.36 34.15
CA LEU A 156 13.73 9.45 34.46
C LEU A 156 13.30 10.23 35.71
N CYS A 157 12.00 10.51 35.87
CA CYS A 157 11.46 11.11 37.09
C CYS A 157 11.70 10.23 38.32
N LEU A 158 11.48 8.92 38.20
CA LEU A 158 11.73 7.97 39.29
C LEU A 158 13.22 7.95 39.69
N CYS A 159 14.14 7.93 38.71
CA CYS A 159 15.57 8.03 38.97
C CYS A 159 15.94 9.34 39.69
N ALA A 160 15.38 10.47 39.25
CA ALA A 160 15.63 11.77 39.89
C ALA A 160 15.14 11.79 41.34
N LEU A 161 13.96 11.23 41.63
CA LEU A 161 13.43 11.10 42.99
C LEU A 161 14.32 10.21 43.87
N LEU A 162 14.79 9.06 43.35
CA LEU A 162 15.70 8.19 44.08
C LEU A 162 17.02 8.90 44.41
N ILE A 163 17.60 9.63 43.44
CA ILE A 163 18.82 10.41 43.67
C ILE A 163 18.57 11.48 44.74
N ALA A 164 17.45 12.20 44.66
CA ALA A 164 17.08 13.22 45.64
C ALA A 164 16.92 12.62 47.05
N TYR A 165 16.25 11.46 47.17
CA TYR A 165 16.09 10.76 48.44
C TYR A 165 17.43 10.40 49.09
N PHE A 166 18.38 9.86 48.33
CA PHE A 166 19.70 9.49 48.88
C PHE A 166 20.61 10.69 49.16
N ARG A 167 20.55 11.76 48.35
CA ARG A 167 21.43 12.94 48.49
C ARG A 167 20.91 13.99 49.47
N LEU A 168 19.60 14.07 49.67
CA LEU A 168 18.93 15.11 50.44
C LEU A 168 17.89 14.52 51.42
N PRO A 169 18.31 13.66 52.37
CA PRO A 169 17.40 12.99 53.29
C PRO A 169 16.67 13.95 54.24
N MET A 170 17.10 15.22 54.35
CA MET A 170 16.43 16.22 55.20
C MET A 170 15.15 16.82 54.59
N TYR A 171 14.92 16.64 53.29
CA TYR A 171 13.76 17.20 52.57
C TYR A 171 12.67 16.15 52.28
N PHE A 172 12.92 14.89 52.65
CA PHE A 172 12.06 13.73 52.39
C PHE A 172 11.71 13.01 53.68
#